data_AF-A0A947IVZ7-F1
#
_entry.id   AF-A0A947IVZ7-F1
#
_cell.length_a   1.000
_cell.length_b   1.000
_cell.length_c   1.000
_cell.angle_alpha   90.00
_cell.angle_beta   90.00
_cell.angle_gamma   90.00
#
_symmetry.space_group_name_H-M   'P 1'
#
loop_
_entity.id
_entity.type
_entity.pdbx_description
1 polymer ?
#
loop_
_entity_poly.entity_id
_entity_poly.type
_entity_poly.pdbx_seq_one_letter_code
_entity_poly.pdbx_strand_id
1 'polypeptide(L)' 'MLKEILAEKQKEIGELRKTSSIESFLETIDDTTTRNFQAAIAQPGKINIIAEIKKASPS' A
#
# COMPACT_ATOMS: atom_id res chain seq x y z
N MET A 1 18.42 0.62 10.41
CA MET A 1 17.53 0.88 9.25
C MET A 1 16.27 0.01 9.20
N LEU A 2 16.27 -1.25 8.69
CA LEU A 2 15.00 -2.02 8.56
C LEU A 2 14.29 -2.25 9.91
N LYS A 3 15.05 -2.56 10.97
CA LYS A 3 14.50 -2.73 12.33
C LYS A 3 13.85 -1.45 12.87
N GLU A 4 14.44 -0.29 12.58
CA GLU A 4 13.87 1.01 12.96
C GLU A 4 12.56 1.28 12.21
N ILE A 5 12.54 1.02 10.89
CA ILE A 5 11.33 1.16 10.07
C ILE A 5 10.20 0.27 10.62
N LEU A 6 10.51 -0.98 10.98
CA LEU A 6 9.53 -1.89 11.56
C LEU A 6 8.99 -1.38 12.90
N ALA A 7 9.86 -0.90 13.79
CA ALA A 7 9.46 -0.36 15.08
C ALA A 7 8.57 0.88 14.93
N GLU A 8 8.93 1.78 14.01
CA GLU A 8 8.14 2.98 13.72
C GLU A 8 6.77 2.63 13.12
N LYS A 9 6.70 1.70 12.17
CA LYS A 9 5.43 1.27 11.57
C LYS A 9 4.51 0.57 12.55
N GLN A 10 5.05 -0.23 13.47
CA GLN A 10 4.25 -0.82 14.55
C GLN A 10 3.63 0.25 15.46
N LYS A 11 4.38 1.30 15.78
CA LYS A 11 3.86 2.44 16.55
C LYS A 11 2.75 3.17 15.79
N GLU A 12 2.96 3.50 14.51
CA GLU A 12 1.96 4.16 13.66
C GLU A 12 0.64 3.35 13.60
N ILE A 13 0.73 2.03 13.39
CA ILE A 13 -0.46 1.16 13.37
C ILE A 13 -1.18 1.19 14.72
N GLY A 14 -0.43 1.18 15.83
CA GLY A 14 -1.00 1.28 17.18
C GLY A 14 -1.74 2.60 17.42
N GLU A 15 -1.27 3.70 16.85
CA GLU A 15 -1.93 5.01 16.92
C GLU A 15 -3.19 5.06 16.06
N LEU A 16 -3.11 4.58 14.82
CA LEU A 16 -4.26 4.52 13.89
C LEU A 16 -5.41 3.67 14.43
N ARG A 17 -5.11 2.54 15.09
CA ARG A 17 -6.12 1.68 15.72
C ARG A 17 -6.90 2.35 16.85
N LYS A 18 -6.40 3.44 17.44
CA LYS A 18 -7.12 4.20 18.47
C LYS A 18 -8.25 5.04 17.88
N THR A 19 -8.11 5.45 16.62
CA THR A 19 -9.04 6.35 15.93
C THR A 19 -9.92 5.63 14.91
N SER A 20 -9.53 4.44 14.48
CA SER A 20 -10.28 3.63 13.53
C SER A 20 -10.20 2.15 13.89
N SER A 21 -11.35 1.50 14.01
CA SER A 21 -11.40 0.05 14.21
C SER A 21 -11.18 -0.66 12.87
N ILE A 22 -10.72 -1.91 12.91
CA ILE A 22 -10.53 -2.68 11.68
C ILE A 22 -11.86 -2.91 10.96
N GLU A 23 -12.94 -3.09 11.71
CA GLU A 23 -14.30 -3.28 11.18
C GLU A 23 -14.75 -2.05 10.39
N SER A 24 -14.59 -0.86 10.99
CA SER A 24 -14.92 0.40 10.30
C SER A 24 -14.07 0.63 9.05
N PHE A 25 -12.80 0.18 9.05
CA PHE A 25 -11.94 0.26 7.88
C PHE A 25 -12.43 -0.68 6.77
N LEU A 26 -12.82 -1.91 7.09
CA LEU A 26 -13.33 -2.86 6.11
C LEU A 26 -14.60 -2.34 5.42
N GLU A 27 -15.47 -1.64 6.14
CA GLU A 27 -16.67 -1.00 5.57
C GLU A 27 -16.33 0.10 4.54
N THR A 28 -15.12 0.68 4.59
CA THR A 28 -14.68 1.69 3.60
C THR A 28 -14.12 1.09 2.32
N ILE A 29 -13.86 -0.21 2.28
CA ILE A 29 -13.27 -0.87 1.11
C ILE A 29 -14.38 -1.05 0.06
N ASP A 30 -14.25 -0.35 -1.06
CA ASP A 30 -15.11 -0.54 -2.23
C ASP A 30 -14.50 -1.58 -3.19
N ASP A 31 -15.02 -2.80 -3.13
CA ASP A 31 -14.56 -3.92 -3.95
C ASP A 31 -14.90 -3.75 -5.45
N THR A 32 -15.79 -2.80 -5.82
CA THR A 32 -16.23 -2.64 -7.20
C THR A 32 -15.18 -1.99 -8.11
N THR A 33 -14.12 -1.43 -7.55
CA THR A 33 -13.12 -0.64 -8.29
C THR A 33 -11.76 -1.33 -8.46
N THR A 34 -11.61 -2.57 -7.99
CA THR A 34 -10.31 -3.26 -7.98
C THR A 34 -9.88 -3.69 -9.38
N ARG A 35 -8.72 -3.21 -9.84
CA ARG A 35 -8.09 -3.63 -11.11
C ARG A 35 -7.21 -4.87 -10.90
N ASN A 36 -7.16 -5.75 -11.90
CA ASN A 36 -6.27 -6.91 -11.87
C ASN A 36 -4.81 -6.52 -12.23
N PHE A 37 -4.03 -6.21 -11.21
CA PHE A 37 -2.62 -5.83 -11.36
C PHE A 37 -1.77 -6.94 -11.99
N GLN A 38 -1.96 -8.19 -11.60
CA GLN A 38 -1.20 -9.33 -12.13
C GLN A 38 -1.40 -9.47 -13.63
N ALA A 39 -2.65 -9.40 -14.10
CA ALA A 39 -2.97 -9.44 -15.52
C ALA A 39 -2.33 -8.28 -16.29
N ALA A 40 -2.21 -7.10 -15.68
CA ALA A 40 -1.61 -5.92 -16.31
C ALA A 40 -0.09 -6.07 -16.49
N ILE A 41 0.63 -6.63 -15.52
CA ILE A 41 2.10 -6.78 -15.58
C ILE A 41 2.57 -8.06 -16.28
N ALA A 42 1.67 -9.03 -16.49
CA ALA A 42 1.99 -10.31 -17.13
C ALA A 42 1.86 -10.30 -18.66
N GLN A 43 1.48 -9.17 -19.28
CA GLN A 43 1.31 -9.12 -20.74
C GLN A 43 2.66 -9.30 -21.46
N PRO A 44 2.81 -10.33 -22.31
CA PRO A 44 4.04 -10.57 -23.05
C PRO A 44 4.20 -9.56 -24.20
N GLY A 45 5.44 -9.40 -24.67
CA GLY A 45 5.74 -8.60 -25.87
C GLY A 45 5.67 -7.09 -25.69
N LYS A 46 5.55 -6.59 -24.45
CA LYS A 46 5.58 -5.17 -24.10
C LYS A 46 6.47 -4.94 -22.89
N ILE A 47 7.02 -3.72 -22.79
CA ILE A 47 7.66 -3.24 -21.56
C ILE A 47 6.54 -2.76 -20.63
N ASN A 48 6.46 -3.36 -19.45
CA ASN A 48 5.49 -2.98 -18.43
C ASN A 48 6.15 -1.99 -17.46
N ILE A 49 5.51 -0.83 -17.24
CA ILE A 49 6.04 0.23 -16.36
C ILE A 49 5.16 0.33 -15.12
N ILE A 50 5.78 0.19 -13.95
CA ILE A 50 5.16 0.54 -12.67
C ILE A 50 5.65 1.95 -12.31
N ALA A 51 4.80 2.95 -12.53
CA ALA A 51 5.13 4.33 -12.20
C ALA A 51 4.88 4.57 -10.70
N GLU A 52 5.96 4.72 -9.92
CA GLU A 52 5.89 5.01 -8.49
C GLU A 52 5.64 6.50 -8.24
N ILE A 53 4.65 6.83 -7.40
CA ILE A 53 4.45 8.18 -6.88
C ILE A 53 5.04 8.24 -5.48
N LYS A 54 6.22 8.86 -5.34
CA LYS A 54 6.96 8.98 -4.08
C LYS A 54 7.26 10.44 -3.77
N LYS A 55 7.15 10.83 -2.49
CA LYS A 55 7.37 12.21 -2.03
C LYS A 55 8.80 12.71 -2.24
N ALA A 56 9.80 11.87 -1.95
CA ALA A 56 11.21 12.22 -2.09
C ALA A 56 12.07 10.95 -2.18
N SER A 57 13.24 11.05 -2.80
CA SER A 57 14.31 10.05 -2.76
C SER A 57 15.57 10.66 -2.16
N PRO A 58 16.29 9.94 -1.27
CA PRO A 58 17.67 10.30 -0.95
C PRO A 58 18.52 10.17 -2.23
N SER A 59 19.40 11.14 -2.47
CA SER A 59 20.37 11.16 -3.58
C SER A 59 21.52 10.18 -3.36
#